data_AF-A0AAN0Z6L6-F1
#
_entry.id   AF-A0AAN0Z6L6-F1
#
_cell.length_a   1.000
_cell.length_b   1.000
_cell.length_c   1.000
_cell.angle_alpha   90.00
_cell.angle_beta   90.00
_cell.angle_gamma   90.00
#
_symmetry.space_group_name_H-M   'P 1'
#
loop_
_entity.id
_entity.type
_entity.pdbx_description
1 polymer ?
#
loop_
_entity_poly.entity_id
_entity_poly.type
_entity_poly.pdbx_seq_one_letter_code
_entity_poly.pdbx_strand_id
1 'polypeptide(L)'
;MRTIPADGRTAVLTGVAVSTLFVLALSVNAMLPALGAMEPSATCTLLVAVAGVIALIVVRPVFAVSILYTLVIGLTAFVAGVGIESGGFLRETDIFGVANGAFSRLLSFYVVFIACASFAFERILNARSVHPPIRARMTLQPMSVALGLGLVGAILATGVLAGLTGGFAVLSGVNRYALRNDASNGTLFNLFLNNQTFVAVLLGTFCTSSTRVVRWTSVCLLVVDLVLEALHGEQFMAVLHVCLTVLIPFIAIHAMNGKPVMRYLGIGSLIALVIGSVSVFYAYRGQGLDVAETVVSRFLEQGQAWYVVDGDAHLFGAPTFGGMAAFGRFVDSLGSFTEPTFFSDAPVSGLRDLMLSYGTPEILKAYVFDDVTFTMGNMAVPVYWFGYAGGALFIALTGAIYGVASAMLILVAMRGGVVMLWLATKIFAYATYAMQQGDYWTLFGARTLFYLAIALIWWHCVDARRVHADAMRTGTS
;
A
#
# COMPACT_ATOMS: atom_id res chain seq x y z
N MET A 1 20.15 -31.51 -31.93
CA MET A 1 20.96 -30.43 -31.32
C MET A 1 21.18 -30.76 -29.86
N ARG A 2 22.43 -31.03 -29.46
CA ARG A 2 22.82 -31.25 -28.07
C ARG A 2 22.77 -29.91 -27.33
N THR A 3 21.88 -29.79 -26.35
CA THR A 3 21.95 -28.69 -25.37
C THR A 3 23.21 -28.88 -24.54
N ILE A 4 24.19 -27.99 -24.74
CA ILE A 4 25.35 -27.86 -23.86
C ILE A 4 24.81 -27.58 -22.45
N PRO A 5 25.19 -28.36 -21.43
CA PRO A 5 24.82 -28.04 -20.05
C PRO A 5 25.47 -26.70 -19.72
N ALA A 6 24.66 -25.66 -19.47
CA ALA A 6 25.17 -24.42 -18.92
C ALA A 6 25.86 -24.73 -17.60
N ASP A 7 27.17 -24.53 -17.55
CA ASP A 7 28.01 -24.83 -16.39
C ASP A 7 27.44 -24.16 -15.15
N GLY A 8 26.95 -24.92 -14.18
CA GLY A 8 26.34 -24.40 -12.95
C GLY A 8 27.27 -23.43 -12.19
N ARG A 9 28.59 -23.50 -12.42
CA ARG A 9 29.57 -22.53 -11.92
C ARG A 9 29.45 -21.15 -12.56
N THR A 10 29.18 -21.06 -13.86
CA THR A 10 29.01 -19.77 -14.55
C THR A 10 27.75 -19.05 -14.06
N ALA A 11 26.63 -19.78 -13.90
CA ALA A 11 25.39 -19.25 -13.35
C ALA A 11 25.55 -18.73 -11.91
N VAL A 12 26.28 -19.47 -11.06
CA VAL A 12 26.59 -19.04 -9.69
C VAL A 12 27.50 -17.81 -9.67
N LEU A 13 28.55 -17.77 -10.51
CA LEU A 13 29.45 -16.62 -10.61
C LEU A 13 28.75 -15.37 -11.13
N THR A 14 27.90 -15.48 -12.15
CA THR A 14 27.06 -14.36 -12.61
C THR A 14 26.06 -13.93 -11.55
N GLY A 15 25.47 -14.86 -10.81
CA GLY A 15 24.54 -14.54 -9.72
C GLY A 15 25.21 -13.78 -8.58
N VAL A 16 26.43 -14.20 -8.19
CA VAL A 16 27.24 -13.50 -7.18
C VAL A 16 27.67 -12.13 -7.69
N ALA A 17 28.20 -12.02 -8.91
CA ALA A 17 28.63 -10.74 -9.47
C ALA A 17 27.48 -9.72 -9.58
N VAL A 18 26.30 -10.15 -10.05
CA VAL A 18 25.11 -9.30 -10.12
C VAL A 18 24.64 -8.89 -8.71
N SER A 19 24.66 -9.81 -7.74
CA SER A 19 24.29 -9.51 -6.36
C SER A 19 25.28 -8.54 -5.70
N THR A 20 26.58 -8.72 -5.93
CA THR A 20 27.64 -7.83 -5.42
C THR A 20 27.55 -6.45 -6.06
N LEU A 21 27.34 -6.36 -7.37
CA LEU A 21 27.13 -5.08 -8.07
C LEU A 21 25.86 -4.39 -7.61
N PHE A 22 24.79 -5.14 -7.35
CA PHE A 22 23.55 -4.60 -6.80
C PHE A 22 23.74 -4.08 -5.38
N VAL A 23 24.40 -4.84 -4.50
CA VAL A 23 24.72 -4.39 -3.12
C VAL A 23 25.67 -3.19 -3.14
N LEU A 24 26.63 -3.16 -4.06
CA LEU A 24 27.52 -2.02 -4.24
C LEU A 24 26.75 -0.80 -4.72
N ALA A 25 25.90 -0.94 -5.75
CA ALA A 25 25.08 0.14 -6.27
C ALA A 25 24.08 0.64 -5.22
N LEU A 26 23.49 -0.25 -4.42
CA LEU A 26 22.61 0.11 -3.31
C LEU A 26 23.38 0.85 -2.21
N SER A 27 24.57 0.36 -1.82
CA SER A 27 25.42 1.00 -0.82
C SER A 27 25.91 2.38 -1.29
N VAL A 28 26.31 2.50 -2.55
CA VAL A 28 26.76 3.75 -3.17
C VAL A 28 25.62 4.77 -3.27
N ASN A 29 24.42 4.34 -3.69
CA ASN A 29 23.27 5.23 -3.80
C ASN A 29 22.62 5.56 -2.44
N ALA A 30 22.74 4.70 -1.43
CA ALA A 30 22.12 4.93 -0.13
C ALA A 30 23.06 5.60 0.89
N MET A 31 24.34 5.19 0.95
CA MET A 31 25.26 5.62 2.00
C MET A 31 26.04 6.88 1.66
N LEU A 32 26.53 7.03 0.42
CA LEU A 32 27.33 8.22 0.06
C LEU A 32 26.52 9.54 0.09
N PRO A 33 25.23 9.56 -0.31
CA PRO A 33 24.41 10.77 -0.21
C PRO A 33 24.01 11.10 1.23
N ALA A 34 23.79 10.08 2.07
CA ALA A 34 23.55 10.26 3.50
C ALA A 34 24.78 10.82 4.24
N LEU A 35 25.98 10.65 3.67
CA LEU A 35 27.25 11.20 4.15
C LEU A 35 27.64 12.52 3.47
N GLY A 36 26.81 13.05 2.55
CA GLY A 36 27.09 14.28 1.80
C GLY A 36 28.25 14.18 0.80
N ALA A 37 28.66 12.96 0.43
CA ALA A 37 29.88 12.71 -0.34
C ALA A 37 29.65 12.62 -1.87
N MET A 38 28.45 12.25 -2.32
CA MET A 38 28.07 12.18 -3.73
C MET A 38 26.55 12.35 -3.89
N GLU A 39 26.14 12.95 -5.01
CA GLU A 39 24.74 13.06 -5.41
C GLU A 39 24.51 12.22 -6.69
N PRO A 40 24.17 10.92 -6.55
CA PRO A 40 23.79 10.11 -7.69
C PRO A 40 22.56 10.72 -8.35
N SER A 41 22.55 10.73 -9.69
CA SER A 41 21.37 11.12 -10.47
C SER A 41 20.15 10.29 -10.06
N ALA A 42 18.98 10.92 -9.89
CA ALA A 42 17.70 10.22 -9.69
C ALA A 42 17.46 9.07 -10.69
N THR A 43 17.98 9.13 -11.92
CA THR A 43 17.85 8.03 -12.89
C THR A 43 18.60 6.78 -12.43
N CYS A 44 19.81 6.92 -11.90
CA CYS A 44 20.57 5.82 -11.34
C CYS A 44 19.84 5.21 -10.13
N THR A 45 19.34 6.06 -9.24
CA THR A 45 18.57 5.67 -8.06
C THR A 45 17.31 4.91 -8.43
N LEU A 46 16.57 5.36 -9.45
CA LEU A 46 15.41 4.66 -9.98
C LEU A 46 15.78 3.26 -10.49
N LEU A 47 16.85 3.13 -11.28
CA LEU A 47 17.30 1.84 -11.80
C LEU A 47 17.67 0.87 -10.66
N VAL A 48 18.35 1.37 -9.62
CA VAL A 48 18.66 0.58 -8.42
C VAL A 48 17.39 0.19 -7.67
N ALA A 49 16.44 1.10 -7.49
CA ALA A 49 15.16 0.80 -6.84
C ALA A 49 14.38 -0.30 -7.60
N VAL A 50 14.28 -0.18 -8.93
CA VAL A 50 13.63 -1.19 -9.80
C VAL A 50 14.34 -2.54 -9.69
N ALA A 51 15.66 -2.57 -9.79
CA ALA A 51 16.43 -3.80 -9.64
C ALA A 51 16.23 -4.44 -8.25
N GLY A 52 16.14 -3.62 -7.20
CA GLY A 52 15.88 -4.07 -5.83
C GLY A 52 14.50 -4.69 -5.65
N VAL A 53 13.47 -4.08 -6.24
CA VAL A 53 12.11 -4.64 -6.23
C VAL A 53 12.08 -5.98 -6.98
N ILE A 54 12.70 -6.07 -8.15
CA ILE A 54 12.80 -7.32 -8.92
C ILE A 54 13.52 -8.40 -8.10
N ALA A 55 14.67 -8.07 -7.50
CA ALA A 55 15.43 -9.00 -6.66
C ALA A 55 14.60 -9.48 -5.47
N LEU A 56 13.88 -8.57 -4.80
CA LEU A 56 13.01 -8.91 -3.68
C LEU A 56 11.88 -9.86 -4.08
N ILE A 57 11.23 -9.60 -5.22
CA ILE A 57 10.18 -10.45 -5.78
C ILE A 57 10.70 -11.86 -6.06
N VAL A 58 11.90 -11.97 -6.66
CA VAL A 58 12.49 -13.27 -7.00
C VAL A 58 12.90 -14.04 -5.75
N VAL A 59 13.52 -13.38 -4.77
CA VAL A 59 14.11 -14.04 -3.59
C VAL A 59 13.08 -14.31 -2.48
N ARG A 60 12.06 -13.43 -2.35
CA ARG A 60 11.04 -13.47 -1.30
C ARG A 60 9.64 -13.14 -1.84
N PRO A 61 9.07 -13.94 -2.77
CA PRO A 61 7.80 -13.61 -3.45
C PRO A 61 6.61 -13.43 -2.51
N VAL A 62 6.54 -14.20 -1.41
CA VAL A 62 5.45 -14.12 -0.42
C VAL A 62 5.48 -12.82 0.37
N PHE A 63 6.67 -12.38 0.79
CA PHE A 63 6.84 -11.08 1.43
C PHE A 63 6.62 -9.95 0.41
N ALA A 64 7.24 -10.05 -0.76
CA ALA A 64 7.16 -9.03 -1.81
C ALA A 64 5.71 -8.77 -2.24
N VAL A 65 4.88 -9.80 -2.43
CA VAL A 65 3.47 -9.60 -2.80
C VAL A 65 2.69 -8.88 -1.70
N SER A 66 2.97 -9.18 -0.41
CA SER A 66 2.25 -8.59 0.72
C SER A 66 2.48 -7.08 0.88
N ILE A 67 3.63 -6.59 0.43
CA ILE A 67 3.98 -5.17 0.46
C ILE A 67 4.00 -4.55 -0.96
N LEU A 68 3.51 -5.26 -1.98
CA LEU A 68 3.67 -4.91 -3.38
C LEU A 68 3.08 -3.55 -3.71
N TYR A 69 1.91 -3.24 -3.14
CA TYR A 69 1.29 -1.93 -3.32
C TYR A 69 2.22 -0.81 -2.81
N THR A 70 2.80 -0.94 -1.61
CA THR A 70 3.78 0.00 -1.07
C THR A 70 5.04 0.10 -1.93
N LEU A 71 5.50 -1.01 -2.52
CA LEU A 71 6.66 -1.01 -3.44
C LEU A 71 6.35 -0.27 -4.74
N VAL A 72 5.19 -0.51 -5.34
CA VAL A 72 4.75 0.16 -6.58
C VAL A 72 4.59 1.65 -6.35
N ILE A 73 4.00 2.02 -5.21
CA ILE A 73 3.88 3.40 -4.77
C ILE A 73 5.26 4.04 -4.55
N GLY A 74 6.17 3.38 -3.84
CA GLY A 74 7.53 3.88 -3.69
C GLY A 74 8.23 4.09 -5.04
N LEU A 75 8.03 3.18 -6.00
CA LEU A 75 8.55 3.34 -7.36
C LEU A 75 8.01 4.58 -8.05
N THR A 76 6.73 4.94 -7.91
CA THR A 76 6.21 6.18 -8.53
C THR A 76 6.92 7.43 -7.99
N ALA A 77 7.32 7.45 -6.72
CA ALA A 77 8.13 8.53 -6.15
C ALA A 77 9.51 8.65 -6.83
N PHE A 78 10.18 7.54 -7.12
CA PHE A 78 11.48 7.56 -7.80
C PHE A 78 11.37 7.98 -9.26
N VAL A 79 10.29 7.56 -9.94
CA VAL A 79 10.04 8.03 -11.31
C VAL A 79 9.77 9.54 -11.26
N ALA A 80 8.96 10.02 -10.32
CA ALA A 80 8.73 11.45 -10.07
C ALA A 80 10.04 12.20 -9.81
N GLY A 81 10.95 11.60 -9.05
CA GLY A 81 12.25 12.18 -8.75
C GLY A 81 13.13 12.45 -9.96
N VAL A 82 13.05 11.61 -11.00
CA VAL A 82 13.72 11.89 -12.27
C VAL A 82 13.18 13.19 -12.89
N GLY A 83 11.86 13.38 -12.87
CA GLY A 83 11.23 14.60 -13.36
C GLY A 83 11.57 15.84 -12.53
N ILE A 84 11.56 15.71 -11.21
CA ILE A 84 11.87 16.81 -10.28
C ILE A 84 13.34 17.24 -10.42
N GLU A 85 14.30 16.32 -10.30
CA GLU A 85 15.73 16.65 -10.40
C GLU A 85 16.15 17.13 -11.80
N SER A 86 15.31 16.92 -12.83
CA SER A 86 15.52 17.45 -14.19
C SER A 86 14.97 18.87 -14.40
N GLY A 87 14.50 19.56 -13.35
CA GLY A 87 13.95 20.92 -13.46
C GLY A 87 12.42 20.99 -13.48
N GLY A 88 11.72 19.93 -13.06
CA GLY A 88 10.26 19.92 -13.00
C GLY A 88 9.70 20.98 -12.05
N PHE A 89 8.62 21.64 -12.46
CA PHE A 89 7.93 22.64 -11.64
C PHE A 89 6.94 21.95 -10.69
N LEU A 90 7.11 22.18 -9.39
CA LEU A 90 6.28 21.63 -8.32
C LEU A 90 5.16 22.61 -7.99
N ARG A 91 3.99 22.38 -8.59
CA ARG A 91 2.84 23.30 -8.59
C ARG A 91 2.30 23.61 -7.20
N GLU A 92 2.36 22.65 -6.27
CA GLU A 92 1.82 22.80 -4.92
C GLU A 92 2.70 23.60 -3.97
N THR A 93 4.01 23.67 -4.24
CA THR A 93 5.00 24.36 -3.41
C THR A 93 5.61 25.56 -4.12
N ASP A 94 5.28 25.78 -5.39
CA ASP A 94 5.80 26.87 -6.25
C ASP A 94 7.33 26.91 -6.32
N ILE A 95 7.95 25.74 -6.48
CA ILE A 95 9.41 25.62 -6.62
C ILE A 95 9.79 24.81 -7.86
N PHE A 96 10.98 25.08 -8.39
CA PHE A 96 11.60 24.23 -9.40
C PHE A 96 12.52 23.20 -8.73
N GLY A 97 12.42 21.96 -9.19
CA GLY A 97 13.34 20.92 -8.75
C GLY A 97 14.76 21.14 -9.30
N VAL A 98 15.74 20.70 -8.52
CA VAL A 98 17.17 20.77 -8.84
C VAL A 98 17.79 19.43 -8.42
N ALA A 99 18.76 18.95 -9.19
CA ALA A 99 19.52 17.77 -8.81
C ALA A 99 20.31 18.04 -7.51
N ASN A 100 19.93 17.34 -6.43
CA ASN A 100 20.53 17.47 -5.10
C ASN A 100 20.66 16.12 -4.35
N GLY A 101 20.37 15.00 -5.04
CA GLY A 101 20.42 13.65 -4.48
C GLY A 101 19.30 13.31 -3.47
N ALA A 102 18.22 14.10 -3.40
CA ALA A 102 17.10 13.86 -2.48
C ALA A 102 16.53 12.45 -2.63
N PHE A 103 16.37 11.97 -3.88
CA PHE A 103 15.80 10.64 -4.11
C PHE A 103 16.76 9.51 -3.75
N SER A 104 18.07 9.77 -3.79
CA SER A 104 19.07 8.82 -3.31
C SER A 104 19.00 8.66 -1.79
N ARG A 105 18.77 9.76 -1.04
CA ARG A 105 18.45 9.70 0.40
C ARG A 105 17.11 8.99 0.66
N LEU A 106 16.07 9.26 -0.15
CA LEU A 106 14.78 8.56 -0.06
C LEU A 106 14.93 7.04 -0.16
N LEU A 107 15.80 6.58 -1.07
CA LEU A 107 16.08 5.15 -1.25
C LEU A 107 16.60 4.52 0.05
N SER A 108 17.44 5.21 0.81
CA SER A 108 17.92 4.75 2.12
C SER A 108 16.78 4.48 3.09
N PHE A 109 15.78 5.37 3.15
CA PHE A 109 14.60 5.19 4.02
C PHE A 109 13.74 4.01 3.58
N TYR A 110 13.52 3.82 2.28
CA TYR A 110 12.84 2.63 1.77
C TYR A 110 13.61 1.33 2.07
N VAL A 111 14.93 1.34 1.99
CA VAL A 111 15.77 0.19 2.35
C VAL A 111 15.62 -0.15 3.83
N VAL A 112 15.67 0.84 4.72
CA VAL A 112 15.45 0.65 6.16
C VAL A 112 14.05 0.08 6.41
N PHE A 113 13.02 0.66 5.80
CA PHE A 113 11.64 0.20 5.90
C PHE A 113 11.51 -1.27 5.48
N ILE A 114 11.99 -1.61 4.27
CA ILE A 114 11.90 -2.95 3.70
C ILE A 114 12.69 -3.95 4.55
N ALA A 115 13.88 -3.59 5.04
CA ALA A 115 14.69 -4.46 5.87
C ALA A 115 13.98 -4.81 7.18
N CYS A 116 13.46 -3.80 7.90
CA CYS A 116 12.72 -4.00 9.14
C CYS A 116 11.40 -4.75 8.94
N ALA A 117 10.65 -4.42 7.88
CA ALA A 117 9.43 -5.13 7.51
C ALA A 117 9.70 -6.61 7.18
N SER A 118 10.73 -6.88 6.40
CA SER A 118 11.14 -8.24 6.02
C SER A 118 11.59 -9.05 7.23
N PHE A 119 12.36 -8.44 8.13
CA PHE A 119 12.78 -9.06 9.38
C PHE A 119 11.59 -9.43 10.27
N ALA A 120 10.67 -8.48 10.51
CA ALA A 120 9.50 -8.71 11.34
C ALA A 120 8.53 -9.73 10.71
N PHE A 121 8.35 -9.67 9.39
CA PHE A 121 7.56 -10.63 8.63
C PHE A 121 8.06 -12.07 8.82
N GLU A 122 9.37 -12.30 8.66
CA GLU A 122 9.96 -13.65 8.79
C GLU A 122 9.88 -14.21 10.21
N ARG A 123 9.84 -13.35 11.24
CA ARG A 123 9.63 -13.77 12.62
C ARG A 123 8.24 -14.33 12.88
N ILE A 124 7.25 -13.86 12.12
CA ILE A 124 5.84 -14.27 12.26
C ILE A 124 5.48 -15.39 11.27
N LEU A 125 5.93 -15.28 10.02
CA LEU A 125 5.63 -16.23 8.96
C LEU A 125 6.91 -16.65 8.23
N ASN A 126 7.32 -17.91 8.46
CA ASN A 126 8.40 -18.52 7.68
C ASN A 126 7.82 -19.19 6.42
N ALA A 127 7.97 -18.52 5.28
CA ALA A 127 7.49 -19.02 3.99
C ALA A 127 8.33 -20.18 3.42
N ARG A 128 9.54 -20.42 3.97
CA ARG A 128 10.50 -21.42 3.46
C ARG A 128 10.48 -22.76 4.21
N SER A 129 9.77 -22.86 5.33
CA SER A 129 9.65 -24.14 6.03
C SER A 129 8.81 -25.14 5.22
N VAL A 130 9.20 -26.40 5.28
CA VAL A 130 8.47 -27.50 4.66
C VAL A 130 7.19 -27.73 5.47
N HIS A 131 6.04 -27.61 4.81
CA HIS A 131 4.74 -27.84 5.41
C HIS A 131 3.90 -28.76 4.51
N PRO A 132 2.88 -29.45 5.07
CA PRO A 132 1.86 -30.06 4.25
C PRO A 132 1.16 -29.00 3.37
N PRO A 133 0.60 -29.39 2.21
CA PRO A 133 -0.08 -28.46 1.32
C PRO A 133 -1.14 -27.63 2.05
N ILE A 134 -0.93 -26.32 2.06
CA ILE A 134 -1.79 -25.37 2.75
C ILE A 134 -3.06 -25.17 1.91
N ARG A 135 -4.21 -25.42 2.54
CA ARG A 135 -5.54 -25.09 2.01
C ARG A 135 -6.19 -24.07 2.93
N ALA A 136 -6.69 -22.97 2.37
CA ALA A 136 -7.36 -21.93 3.15
C ALA A 136 -8.61 -22.51 3.82
N ARG A 137 -8.66 -22.51 5.15
CA ARG A 137 -9.74 -23.14 5.94
C ARG A 137 -11.14 -22.65 5.52
N MET A 138 -11.26 -21.35 5.27
CA MET A 138 -12.52 -20.72 4.85
C MET A 138 -13.06 -21.22 3.50
N THR A 139 -12.21 -21.79 2.64
CA THR A 139 -12.64 -22.37 1.36
C THR A 139 -13.20 -23.78 1.49
N LEU A 140 -12.94 -24.45 2.61
CA LEU A 140 -13.34 -25.84 2.86
C LEU A 140 -14.64 -25.93 3.65
N GLN A 141 -14.94 -24.94 4.49
CA GLN A 141 -16.11 -24.91 5.34
C GLN A 141 -17.30 -24.25 4.60
N PRO A 142 -18.40 -24.97 4.31
CA PRO A 142 -19.54 -24.42 3.56
C PRO A 142 -20.13 -23.16 4.20
N MET A 143 -20.20 -23.13 5.54
CA MET A 143 -20.68 -21.95 6.28
C MET A 143 -19.78 -20.72 6.07
N SER A 144 -18.46 -20.91 6.04
CA SER A 144 -17.50 -19.82 5.80
C SER A 144 -17.55 -19.33 4.35
N VAL A 145 -17.75 -20.24 3.38
CA VAL A 145 -17.97 -19.88 1.97
C VAL A 145 -19.26 -19.09 1.80
N ALA A 146 -20.38 -19.58 2.38
CA ALA A 146 -21.67 -18.92 2.29
C ALA A 146 -21.65 -17.53 2.95
N LEU A 147 -21.07 -17.42 4.16
CA LEU A 147 -20.91 -16.16 4.86
C LEU A 147 -20.02 -15.19 4.06
N GLY A 148 -18.88 -15.66 3.55
CA GLY A 148 -17.95 -14.83 2.79
C GLY A 148 -18.56 -14.31 1.49
N LEU A 149 -19.15 -15.19 0.67
CA LEU A 149 -19.79 -14.78 -0.58
C LEU A 149 -21.04 -13.92 -0.32
N GLY A 150 -21.80 -14.19 0.75
CA GLY A 150 -22.93 -13.37 1.15
C GLY A 150 -22.51 -11.95 1.55
N LEU A 151 -21.42 -11.81 2.31
CA LEU A 151 -20.86 -10.50 2.67
C LEU A 151 -20.33 -9.74 1.45
N VAL A 152 -19.62 -10.41 0.54
CA VAL A 152 -19.19 -9.79 -0.73
C VAL A 152 -20.41 -9.32 -1.51
N GLY A 153 -21.42 -10.18 -1.69
CA GLY A 153 -22.65 -9.82 -2.39
C GLY A 153 -23.37 -8.62 -1.75
N ALA A 154 -23.42 -8.55 -0.43
CA ALA A 154 -24.00 -7.42 0.29
C ALA A 154 -23.23 -6.11 0.05
N ILE A 155 -21.89 -6.16 0.09
CA ILE A 155 -21.04 -4.98 -0.17
C ILE A 155 -21.21 -4.52 -1.62
N LEU A 156 -21.13 -5.43 -2.60
CA LEU A 156 -21.36 -5.08 -4.00
C LEU A 156 -22.77 -4.53 -4.25
N ALA A 157 -23.79 -5.09 -3.59
CA ALA A 157 -25.15 -4.58 -3.66
C ALA A 157 -25.24 -3.14 -3.14
N THR A 158 -24.53 -2.78 -2.07
CA THR A 158 -24.47 -1.37 -1.61
C THR A 158 -23.82 -0.45 -2.64
N GLY A 159 -22.78 -0.91 -3.35
CA GLY A 159 -22.17 -0.15 -4.45
C GLY A 159 -23.11 0.05 -5.64
N VAL A 160 -23.88 -0.98 -6.02
CA VAL A 160 -24.92 -0.89 -7.05
C VAL A 160 -26.03 0.06 -6.62
N LEU A 161 -26.56 -0.10 -5.41
CA LEU A 161 -27.63 0.74 -4.89
C LEU A 161 -27.19 2.21 -4.82
N ALA A 162 -25.97 2.49 -4.33
CA ALA A 162 -25.41 3.84 -4.32
C ALA A 162 -25.36 4.47 -5.73
N GLY A 163 -24.96 3.69 -6.74
CA GLY A 163 -24.93 4.16 -8.12
C GLY A 163 -26.33 4.35 -8.74
N LEU A 164 -27.31 3.53 -8.34
CA LEU A 164 -28.70 3.67 -8.79
C LEU A 164 -29.42 4.86 -8.13
N THR A 165 -29.09 5.19 -6.89
CA THR A 165 -29.73 6.29 -6.14
C THR A 165 -29.02 7.63 -6.32
N GLY A 166 -27.68 7.64 -6.44
CA GLY A 166 -26.87 8.84 -6.60
C GLY A 166 -26.32 9.08 -7.99
N GLY A 167 -26.41 8.10 -8.88
CA GLY A 167 -25.77 8.13 -10.19
C GLY A 167 -24.32 7.62 -10.14
N PHE A 168 -23.80 7.24 -11.30
CA PHE A 168 -22.41 6.81 -11.49
C PHE A 168 -21.59 7.98 -12.05
N ALA A 169 -20.47 8.32 -11.39
CA ALA A 169 -19.62 9.45 -11.77
C ALA A 169 -19.21 9.42 -13.26
N VAL A 170 -18.86 8.24 -13.79
CA VAL A 170 -18.47 8.08 -15.20
C VAL A 170 -19.63 8.32 -16.15
N LEU A 171 -20.85 7.93 -15.77
CA LEU A 171 -22.03 8.09 -16.62
C LEU A 171 -22.60 9.52 -16.56
N SER A 172 -22.45 10.19 -15.41
CA SER A 172 -22.97 11.53 -15.18
C SER A 172 -21.96 12.64 -15.52
N GLY A 173 -20.68 12.32 -15.67
CA GLY A 173 -19.61 13.32 -15.86
C GLY A 173 -19.38 14.20 -14.63
N VAL A 174 -19.88 13.79 -13.46
CA VAL A 174 -19.78 14.56 -12.21
C VAL A 174 -18.54 14.15 -11.44
N ASN A 175 -17.89 15.12 -10.78
CA ASN A 175 -16.77 14.84 -9.90
C ASN A 175 -17.20 13.90 -8.75
N ARG A 176 -16.46 12.81 -8.54
CA ARG A 176 -16.72 11.81 -7.50
C ARG A 176 -16.83 12.41 -6.09
N TYR A 177 -16.09 13.49 -5.80
CA TYR A 177 -16.12 14.14 -4.49
C TYR A 177 -17.48 14.82 -4.25
N ALA A 178 -18.13 15.33 -5.31
CA ALA A 178 -19.47 15.89 -5.22
C ALA A 178 -20.52 14.80 -4.90
N LEU A 179 -20.37 13.61 -5.48
CA LEU A 179 -21.23 12.46 -5.19
C LEU A 179 -21.00 11.89 -3.77
N ARG A 180 -19.76 11.93 -3.29
CA ARG A 180 -19.38 11.45 -1.95
C ARG A 180 -19.88 12.37 -0.83
N ASN A 181 -19.86 13.68 -1.08
CA ASN A 181 -20.28 14.70 -0.13
C ASN A 181 -21.79 14.94 -0.14
N ASP A 182 -22.52 14.34 -1.08
CA ASP A 182 -23.98 14.38 -1.08
C ASP A 182 -24.55 13.50 0.05
N ALA A 183 -25.19 14.15 1.02
CA ALA A 183 -25.64 13.55 2.27
C ALA A 183 -26.66 12.41 2.07
N SER A 184 -27.39 12.38 0.94
CA SER A 184 -28.37 11.34 0.61
C SER A 184 -27.75 10.00 0.20
N ASN A 185 -26.58 10.02 -0.45
CA ASN A 185 -25.98 8.83 -1.08
C ASN A 185 -24.62 8.43 -0.49
N GLY A 186 -23.99 9.31 0.28
CA GLY A 186 -22.64 9.11 0.83
C GLY A 186 -22.51 7.89 1.74
N THR A 187 -23.54 7.47 2.49
CA THR A 187 -23.41 6.34 3.44
C THR A 187 -23.21 4.99 2.75
N LEU A 188 -24.04 4.68 1.74
CA LEU A 188 -23.93 3.42 0.99
C LEU A 188 -22.62 3.38 0.19
N PHE A 189 -22.27 4.50 -0.41
CA PHE A 189 -21.03 4.64 -1.16
C PHE A 189 -19.79 4.46 -0.27
N ASN A 190 -19.74 5.11 0.89
CA ASN A 190 -18.64 4.94 1.85
C ASN A 190 -18.59 3.51 2.41
N LEU A 191 -19.73 2.83 2.59
CA LEU A 191 -19.74 1.43 3.04
C LEU A 191 -19.11 0.51 1.99
N PHE A 192 -19.43 0.72 0.72
CA PHE A 192 -18.80 0.01 -0.40
C PHE A 192 -17.28 0.24 -0.39
N LEU A 193 -16.84 1.50 -0.49
CA LEU A 193 -15.41 1.85 -0.58
C LEU A 193 -14.59 1.37 0.63
N ASN A 194 -15.10 1.57 1.85
CA ASN A 194 -14.34 1.24 3.06
C ASN A 194 -14.13 -0.27 3.24
N ASN A 195 -14.87 -1.13 2.52
CA ASN A 195 -14.72 -2.58 2.62
C ASN A 195 -14.06 -3.22 1.39
N GLN A 196 -13.55 -2.42 0.45
CA GLN A 196 -12.93 -2.91 -0.77
C GLN A 196 -11.69 -3.78 -0.53
N THR A 197 -10.80 -3.35 0.35
CA THR A 197 -9.63 -4.16 0.72
C THR A 197 -10.05 -5.52 1.28
N PHE A 198 -11.13 -5.59 2.07
CA PHE A 198 -11.66 -6.85 2.59
C PHE A 198 -12.21 -7.75 1.48
N VAL A 199 -13.02 -7.19 0.58
CA VAL A 199 -13.55 -7.93 -0.59
C VAL A 199 -12.39 -8.50 -1.42
N ALA A 200 -11.37 -7.67 -1.69
CA ALA A 200 -10.16 -8.06 -2.41
C ALA A 200 -9.44 -9.25 -1.77
N VAL A 201 -9.13 -9.18 -0.47
CA VAL A 201 -8.44 -10.27 0.25
C VAL A 201 -9.30 -11.54 0.30
N LEU A 202 -10.60 -11.40 0.57
CA LEU A 202 -11.50 -12.54 0.69
C LEU A 202 -11.67 -13.26 -0.65
N LEU A 203 -11.90 -12.53 -1.74
CA LEU A 203 -12.01 -13.08 -3.09
C LEU A 203 -10.68 -13.68 -3.56
N GLY A 204 -9.55 -13.02 -3.29
CA GLY A 204 -8.21 -13.56 -3.55
C GLY A 204 -7.97 -14.89 -2.83
N THR A 205 -8.46 -15.02 -1.59
CA THR A 205 -8.39 -16.26 -0.82
C THR A 205 -9.28 -17.34 -1.44
N PHE A 206 -10.52 -17.02 -1.81
CA PHE A 206 -11.45 -17.96 -2.44
C PHE A 206 -11.01 -18.41 -3.85
N CYS A 207 -10.27 -17.58 -4.59
CA CYS A 207 -9.63 -17.96 -5.84
C CYS A 207 -8.62 -19.12 -5.68
N THR A 208 -8.16 -19.41 -4.46
CA THR A 208 -7.30 -20.57 -4.16
C THR A 208 -8.07 -21.88 -3.91
N SER A 209 -9.40 -21.82 -3.87
CA SER A 209 -10.25 -22.99 -3.59
C SER A 209 -10.07 -24.11 -4.61
N SER A 210 -10.12 -25.37 -4.14
CA SER A 210 -10.19 -26.56 -4.99
C SER A 210 -11.55 -26.69 -5.69
N THR A 211 -12.60 -26.07 -5.15
CA THR A 211 -13.95 -26.14 -5.69
C THR A 211 -14.08 -25.18 -6.86
N ARG A 212 -14.26 -25.72 -8.07
CA ARG A 212 -14.34 -24.94 -9.32
C ARG A 212 -15.43 -23.87 -9.27
N VAL A 213 -16.58 -24.18 -8.67
CA VAL A 213 -17.70 -23.23 -8.53
C VAL A 213 -17.28 -22.02 -7.71
N VAL A 214 -16.81 -22.22 -6.47
CA VAL A 214 -16.36 -21.14 -5.57
C VAL A 214 -15.30 -20.27 -6.26
N ARG A 215 -14.30 -20.90 -6.88
CA ARG A 215 -13.23 -20.18 -7.57
C ARG A 215 -13.75 -19.29 -8.70
N TRP A 216 -14.60 -19.81 -9.58
CA TRP A 216 -15.13 -19.02 -10.71
C TRP A 216 -16.12 -17.96 -10.25
N THR A 217 -16.97 -18.26 -9.26
CA THR A 217 -17.84 -17.25 -8.65
C THR A 217 -17.01 -16.10 -8.09
N SER A 218 -15.90 -16.37 -7.40
CA SER A 218 -15.02 -15.33 -6.88
C SER A 218 -14.34 -14.50 -7.97
N VAL A 219 -13.91 -15.13 -9.06
CA VAL A 219 -13.38 -14.40 -10.22
C VAL A 219 -14.46 -13.49 -10.84
N CYS A 220 -15.69 -13.99 -11.01
CA CYS A 220 -16.79 -13.17 -11.53
C CYS A 220 -17.11 -11.99 -10.61
N LEU A 221 -17.17 -12.20 -9.29
CA LEU A 221 -17.43 -11.14 -8.32
C LEU A 221 -16.33 -10.09 -8.32
N LEU A 222 -15.06 -10.49 -8.49
CA LEU A 222 -13.94 -9.56 -8.63
C LEU A 222 -14.07 -8.69 -9.89
N VAL A 223 -14.50 -9.27 -11.02
CA VAL A 223 -14.75 -8.49 -12.24
C VAL A 223 -15.88 -7.49 -12.01
N VAL A 224 -16.97 -7.90 -11.35
CA VAL A 224 -18.08 -7.01 -11.01
C VAL A 224 -17.62 -5.87 -10.11
N ASP A 225 -16.80 -6.17 -9.10
CA ASP A 225 -16.23 -5.20 -8.17
C ASP A 225 -15.39 -4.14 -8.89
N LEU A 226 -14.45 -4.56 -9.74
CA LEU A 226 -13.63 -3.63 -10.55
C LEU A 226 -14.46 -2.78 -11.50
N VAL A 227 -15.53 -3.35 -12.09
CA VAL A 227 -16.46 -2.60 -12.95
C VAL A 227 -17.21 -1.55 -12.12
N LEU A 228 -17.65 -1.88 -10.91
CA LEU A 228 -18.32 -0.93 -10.03
C LEU A 228 -17.39 0.20 -9.59
N GLU A 229 -16.15 -0.10 -9.22
CA GLU A 229 -15.15 0.93 -8.90
C GLU A 229 -14.92 1.87 -10.09
N ALA A 230 -14.77 1.30 -11.29
CA ALA A 230 -14.61 2.10 -12.51
C ALA A 230 -15.84 2.98 -12.77
N LEU A 231 -17.06 2.46 -12.63
CA LEU A 231 -18.30 3.23 -12.84
C LEU A 231 -18.46 4.39 -11.84
N HIS A 232 -18.03 4.16 -10.60
CA HIS A 232 -17.99 5.18 -9.55
C HIS A 232 -16.87 6.22 -9.74
N GLY A 233 -16.05 6.07 -10.78
CA GLY A 233 -14.97 7.00 -11.08
C GLY A 233 -13.84 6.94 -10.05
N GLU A 234 -13.61 5.77 -9.46
CA GLU A 234 -12.52 5.61 -8.50
C GLU A 234 -11.15 5.86 -9.14
N GLN A 235 -10.27 6.46 -8.34
CA GLN A 235 -8.92 6.80 -8.78
C GLN A 235 -8.12 5.54 -9.09
N PHE A 236 -7.21 5.66 -10.06
CA PHE A 236 -6.25 4.61 -10.43
C PHE A 236 -5.62 3.92 -9.22
N MET A 237 -5.20 4.70 -8.23
CA MET A 237 -4.52 4.17 -7.05
C MET A 237 -5.42 3.25 -6.21
N ALA A 238 -6.72 3.53 -6.13
CA ALA A 238 -7.68 2.67 -5.42
C ALA A 238 -7.89 1.34 -6.17
N VAL A 239 -8.09 1.40 -7.49
CA VAL A 239 -8.26 0.20 -8.33
C VAL A 239 -6.99 -0.66 -8.33
N LEU A 240 -5.82 -0.01 -8.41
CA LEU A 240 -4.52 -0.66 -8.29
C LEU A 240 -4.36 -1.33 -6.92
N HIS A 241 -4.74 -0.65 -5.83
CA HIS A 241 -4.69 -1.19 -4.48
C HIS A 241 -5.53 -2.47 -4.38
N VAL A 242 -6.76 -2.47 -4.88
CA VAL A 242 -7.65 -3.64 -4.88
C VAL A 242 -7.05 -4.78 -5.69
N CYS A 243 -6.59 -4.51 -6.91
CA CYS A 243 -5.98 -5.52 -7.78
C CYS A 243 -4.76 -6.19 -7.13
N LEU A 244 -3.86 -5.42 -6.53
CA LEU A 244 -2.66 -5.96 -5.88
C LEU A 244 -3.00 -6.68 -4.57
N THR A 245 -4.01 -6.22 -3.84
CA THR A 245 -4.46 -6.84 -2.59
C THR A 245 -5.05 -8.24 -2.82
N VAL A 246 -5.78 -8.45 -3.92
CA VAL A 246 -6.27 -9.79 -4.33
C VAL A 246 -5.10 -10.77 -4.49
N LEU A 247 -3.97 -10.30 -5.02
CA LEU A 247 -2.81 -11.15 -5.28
C LEU A 247 -2.15 -11.63 -3.98
N ILE A 248 -2.29 -10.91 -2.86
CA ILE A 248 -1.63 -11.24 -1.59
C ILE A 248 -1.92 -12.68 -1.16
N PRO A 249 -3.17 -13.06 -0.80
CA PRO A 249 -3.46 -14.44 -0.38
C PRO A 249 -3.28 -15.44 -1.52
N PHE A 250 -3.59 -15.05 -2.77
CA PHE A 250 -3.49 -15.94 -3.92
C PHE A 250 -2.06 -16.41 -4.17
N ILE A 251 -1.12 -15.47 -4.29
CA ILE A 251 0.30 -15.73 -4.52
C ILE A 251 0.92 -16.36 -3.28
N ALA A 252 0.62 -15.85 -2.07
CA ALA A 252 1.18 -16.40 -0.84
C ALA A 252 0.88 -17.91 -0.70
N ILE A 253 -0.39 -18.31 -0.83
CA ILE A 253 -0.80 -19.72 -0.71
C ILE A 253 -0.20 -20.57 -1.83
N HIS A 254 -0.17 -20.08 -3.08
CA HIS A 254 0.40 -20.85 -4.20
C HIS A 254 1.92 -21.01 -4.09
N ALA A 255 2.63 -19.94 -3.71
CA ALA A 255 4.07 -19.93 -3.56
C ALA A 255 4.52 -20.83 -2.39
N MET A 256 3.83 -20.77 -1.25
CA MET A 256 4.10 -21.65 -0.11
C MET A 256 3.80 -23.13 -0.41
N ASN A 257 2.91 -23.40 -1.36
CA ASN A 257 2.65 -24.74 -1.89
C ASN A 257 3.63 -25.17 -3.00
N GLY A 258 4.71 -24.41 -3.23
CA GLY A 258 5.75 -24.74 -4.22
C GLY A 258 5.36 -24.52 -5.68
N LYS A 259 4.24 -23.82 -5.97
CA LYS A 259 3.83 -23.55 -7.34
C LYS A 259 4.59 -22.35 -7.91
N PRO A 260 4.92 -22.34 -9.22
CA PRO A 260 5.55 -21.18 -9.85
C PRO A 260 4.55 -20.02 -9.93
N VAL A 261 4.83 -18.95 -9.16
CA VAL A 261 3.91 -17.79 -9.03
C VAL A 261 4.28 -16.58 -9.88
N MET A 262 5.50 -16.51 -10.39
CA MET A 262 6.01 -15.32 -11.12
C MET A 262 5.15 -14.93 -12.31
N ARG A 263 4.58 -15.91 -13.03
CA ARG A 263 3.66 -15.65 -14.15
C ARG A 263 2.39 -14.91 -13.71
N TYR A 264 1.86 -15.22 -12.53
CA TYR A 264 0.64 -14.60 -12.02
C TYR A 264 0.89 -13.18 -11.55
N LEU A 265 2.07 -12.94 -10.98
CA LEU A 265 2.51 -11.60 -10.63
C LEU A 265 2.64 -10.74 -11.90
N GLY A 266 3.34 -11.24 -12.94
CA GLY A 266 3.51 -10.52 -14.20
C GLY A 266 2.17 -10.22 -14.90
N ILE A 267 1.29 -11.22 -15.02
CA ILE A 267 -0.04 -11.04 -15.64
C ILE A 267 -0.89 -10.09 -14.79
N GLY A 268 -0.92 -10.27 -13.46
CA GLY A 268 -1.69 -9.41 -12.55
C GLY A 268 -1.25 -7.96 -12.61
N SER A 269 0.07 -7.71 -12.57
CA SER A 269 0.63 -6.35 -12.70
C SER A 269 0.33 -5.72 -14.06
N LEU A 270 0.39 -6.49 -15.16
CA LEU A 270 0.04 -6.00 -16.48
C LEU A 270 -1.44 -5.61 -16.57
N ILE A 271 -2.34 -6.46 -16.05
CA ILE A 271 -3.77 -6.17 -16.02
C ILE A 271 -4.04 -4.90 -15.19
N ALA A 272 -3.43 -4.79 -14.01
CA ALA A 272 -3.59 -3.63 -13.14
C ALA A 272 -3.08 -2.34 -13.82
N LEU A 273 -1.95 -2.40 -14.53
CA LEU A 273 -1.41 -1.28 -15.29
C LEU A 273 -2.34 -0.86 -16.43
N VAL A 274 -2.89 -1.82 -17.20
CA VAL A 274 -3.80 -1.54 -18.32
C VAL A 274 -5.10 -0.92 -17.81
N ILE A 275 -5.76 -1.57 -16.85
CA ILE A 275 -7.02 -1.07 -16.27
C ILE A 275 -6.77 0.32 -15.69
N GLY A 276 -5.68 0.48 -14.97
CA GLY A 276 -5.32 1.75 -14.37
C GLY A 276 -5.09 2.89 -15.36
N SER A 277 -4.32 2.62 -16.41
CA SER A 277 -4.05 3.61 -17.46
C SER A 277 -5.33 4.03 -18.18
N VAL A 278 -6.23 3.08 -18.44
CA VAL A 278 -7.54 3.34 -19.04
C VAL A 278 -8.39 4.19 -18.11
N SER A 279 -8.45 3.89 -16.81
CA SER A 279 -9.21 4.68 -15.83
C SER A 279 -8.72 6.12 -15.73
N VAL A 280 -7.39 6.35 -15.70
CA VAL A 280 -6.81 7.71 -15.71
C VAL A 280 -7.22 8.49 -16.96
N PHE A 281 -7.08 7.87 -18.13
CA PHE A 281 -7.38 8.51 -19.40
C PHE A 281 -8.84 8.94 -19.49
N TYR A 282 -9.77 8.05 -19.11
CA TYR A 282 -11.20 8.36 -19.14
C TYR A 282 -11.61 9.37 -18.06
N ALA A 283 -11.05 9.29 -16.86
CA ALA A 283 -11.36 10.23 -15.79
C ALA A 283 -10.98 11.67 -16.16
N TYR A 284 -9.76 11.89 -16.67
CA TYR A 284 -9.31 13.24 -17.02
C TYR A 284 -9.94 13.77 -18.30
N ARG A 285 -10.13 12.91 -19.31
CA ARG A 285 -10.86 13.31 -20.51
C ARG A 285 -12.31 13.68 -20.19
N GLY A 286 -12.96 12.95 -19.29
CA GLY A 286 -14.32 13.25 -18.83
C GLY A 286 -14.43 14.60 -18.09
N GLN A 287 -13.34 15.09 -17.53
CA GLN A 287 -13.26 16.38 -16.82
C GLN A 287 -12.86 17.55 -17.72
N GLY A 288 -12.59 17.32 -19.02
CA GLY A 288 -12.18 18.37 -19.96
C GLY A 288 -10.77 18.93 -19.73
N LEU A 289 -9.94 18.24 -18.95
CA LEU A 289 -8.57 18.65 -18.64
C LEU A 289 -7.59 18.20 -19.75
N ASP A 290 -6.50 18.95 -19.94
CA ASP A 290 -5.38 18.47 -20.76
C ASP A 290 -4.73 17.28 -20.06
N VAL A 291 -4.92 16.10 -20.66
CA VAL A 291 -4.43 14.84 -20.12
C VAL A 291 -2.91 14.83 -20.01
N ALA A 292 -2.18 15.46 -20.92
CA ALA A 292 -0.72 15.45 -20.91
C ALA A 292 -0.17 16.32 -19.76
N GLU A 293 -0.64 17.57 -19.66
CA GLU A 293 -0.22 18.48 -18.58
C GLU A 293 -0.63 17.93 -17.21
N THR A 294 -1.85 17.43 -17.10
CA THR A 294 -2.38 16.88 -15.83
C THR A 294 -1.58 15.65 -15.39
N VAL A 295 -1.28 14.72 -16.31
CA VAL A 295 -0.50 13.53 -15.99
C VAL A 295 0.92 13.91 -15.54
N VAL A 296 1.56 14.87 -16.19
CA VAL A 296 2.91 15.33 -15.79
C VAL A 296 2.89 16.00 -14.42
N SER A 297 1.93 16.89 -14.14
CA SER A 297 1.79 17.54 -12.82
C SER A 297 1.55 16.50 -11.71
N ARG A 298 0.58 15.60 -11.89
CA ARG A 298 0.21 14.57 -10.90
C ARG A 298 1.32 13.56 -10.66
N PHE A 299 2.15 13.34 -11.67
CA PHE A 299 3.31 12.50 -11.57
C PHE A 299 4.40 13.12 -10.68
N LEU A 300 4.72 14.40 -10.87
CA LEU A 300 5.71 15.10 -10.02
C LEU A 300 5.25 15.18 -8.56
N GLU A 301 3.95 15.35 -8.31
CA GLU A 301 3.36 15.38 -6.96
C GLU A 301 3.69 14.12 -6.13
N GLN A 302 3.97 12.97 -6.75
CA GLN A 302 4.32 11.74 -6.01
C GLN A 302 5.66 11.81 -5.27
N GLY A 303 6.59 12.68 -5.67
CA GLY A 303 7.89 12.87 -5.03
C GLY A 303 8.02 14.15 -4.23
N GLN A 304 7.03 15.03 -4.32
CA GLN A 304 7.14 16.43 -3.90
C GLN A 304 7.29 16.60 -2.39
N ALA A 305 6.44 15.95 -1.59
CA ALA A 305 6.47 16.08 -0.13
C ALA A 305 7.83 15.67 0.45
N TRP A 306 8.44 14.61 -0.10
CA TRP A 306 9.79 14.21 0.26
C TRP A 306 10.82 15.27 -0.12
N TYR A 307 10.82 15.69 -1.38
CA TYR A 307 11.82 16.60 -1.93
C TYR A 307 11.90 17.92 -1.15
N VAL A 308 10.75 18.46 -0.75
CA VAL A 308 10.69 19.71 0.01
C VAL A 308 11.19 19.53 1.45
N VAL A 309 10.78 18.47 2.13
CA VAL A 309 11.25 18.18 3.50
C VAL A 309 12.75 17.91 3.54
N ASP A 310 13.25 17.16 2.57
CA ASP A 310 14.67 16.83 2.44
C ASP A 310 15.55 18.09 2.28
N GLY A 311 15.02 19.14 1.63
CA GLY A 311 15.71 20.41 1.45
C GLY A 311 15.98 21.21 2.73
N ASP A 312 15.18 21.02 3.79
CA ASP A 312 15.32 21.72 5.09
C ASP A 312 15.64 20.75 6.25
N ALA A 313 15.77 19.45 5.98
CA ALA A 313 16.06 18.46 7.01
C ALA A 313 17.57 18.33 7.28
N HIS A 314 17.91 18.10 8.55
CA HIS A 314 19.27 17.84 8.98
C HIS A 314 19.39 16.44 9.61
N LEU A 315 20.64 16.00 9.84
CA LEU A 315 20.90 14.65 10.37
C LEU A 315 20.20 14.40 11.71
N PHE A 316 20.30 15.37 12.63
CA PHE A 316 19.71 15.31 13.98
C PHE A 316 18.74 16.46 14.26
N GLY A 317 18.53 17.35 13.28
CA GLY A 317 17.61 18.48 13.38
C GLY A 317 16.42 18.26 12.45
N ALA A 318 15.22 18.41 13.00
CA ALA A 318 14.01 18.49 12.19
C ALA A 318 13.99 19.81 11.39
N PRO A 319 13.26 19.87 10.27
CA PRO A 319 13.00 21.12 9.56
C PRO A 319 12.40 22.21 10.45
N THR A 320 12.59 23.46 10.04
CA THR A 320 12.28 24.66 10.85
C THR A 320 10.82 24.71 11.31
N PHE A 321 9.90 24.36 10.42
CA PHE A 321 8.46 24.38 10.70
C PHE A 321 7.92 23.07 11.30
N GLY A 322 8.76 22.04 11.40
CA GLY A 322 8.41 20.73 11.92
C GLY A 322 8.79 20.52 13.38
N GLY A 323 9.42 19.37 13.65
CA GLY A 323 9.95 19.07 14.97
C GLY A 323 8.91 18.59 15.98
N MET A 324 9.26 18.75 17.27
CA MET A 324 8.46 18.23 18.38
C MET A 324 7.08 18.88 18.51
N ALA A 325 6.91 20.13 18.06
CA ALA A 325 5.60 20.79 18.06
C ALA A 325 4.64 20.11 17.07
N ALA A 326 5.11 19.81 15.86
CA ALA A 326 4.34 19.06 14.86
C ALA A 326 4.06 17.62 15.33
N PHE A 327 5.04 16.96 15.93
CA PHE A 327 4.83 15.64 16.52
C PHE A 327 3.83 15.68 17.69
N GLY A 328 3.83 16.74 18.50
CA GLY A 328 2.87 16.96 19.59
C GLY A 328 1.43 17.00 19.06
N ARG A 329 1.16 17.76 17.99
CA ARG A 329 -0.16 17.78 17.33
C ARG A 329 -0.59 16.40 16.86
N PHE A 330 0.35 15.61 16.33
CA PHE A 330 0.07 14.23 15.97
C PHE A 330 -0.33 13.39 17.19
N VAL A 331 0.42 13.44 18.28
CA VAL A 331 0.10 12.69 19.52
C VAL A 331 -1.27 13.10 20.07
N ASP A 332 -1.56 14.41 20.12
CA ASP A 332 -2.84 14.93 20.58
C ASP A 332 -4.02 14.48 19.71
N SER A 333 -3.79 14.29 18.40
CA SER A 333 -4.81 13.80 17.47
C SER A 333 -5.18 12.32 17.67
N LEU A 334 -4.32 11.51 18.30
CA LEU A 334 -4.51 10.05 18.43
C LEU A 334 -5.74 9.65 19.24
N GLY A 335 -6.20 10.52 20.15
CA GLY A 335 -7.40 10.29 20.96
C GLY A 335 -8.70 10.36 20.15
N SER A 336 -8.67 10.97 18.96
CA SER A 336 -9.83 11.09 18.09
C SER A 336 -10.27 9.73 17.54
N PHE A 337 -11.58 9.49 17.47
CA PHE A 337 -12.17 8.35 16.75
C PHE A 337 -12.41 8.66 15.26
N THR A 338 -12.31 9.92 14.86
CA THR A 338 -12.46 10.42 13.49
C THR A 338 -11.15 10.95 12.95
N GLU A 339 -10.94 10.82 11.65
CA GLU A 339 -9.71 11.30 11.00
C GLU A 339 -9.55 12.80 11.28
N PRO A 340 -8.36 13.26 11.70
CA PRO A 340 -8.10 14.67 11.91
C PRO A 340 -8.06 15.37 10.54
N THR A 341 -9.06 16.20 10.30
CA THR A 341 -9.18 17.03 9.09
C THR A 341 -9.04 18.50 9.47
N PHE A 342 -9.00 19.39 8.47
CA PHE A 342 -8.96 20.83 8.70
C PHE A 342 -10.19 21.39 9.43
N PHE A 343 -11.27 20.61 9.51
CA PHE A 343 -12.53 21.00 10.14
C PHE A 343 -12.84 20.21 11.42
N SER A 344 -11.96 19.30 11.83
CA SER A 344 -12.18 18.49 13.02
C SER A 344 -11.75 19.20 14.29
N ASP A 345 -12.33 18.81 15.44
CA ASP A 345 -11.92 19.30 16.76
C ASP A 345 -10.50 18.85 17.15
N ALA A 346 -10.00 17.77 16.53
CA ALA A 346 -8.66 17.26 16.75
C ALA A 346 -7.62 18.10 15.98
N PRO A 347 -6.39 18.27 16.51
CA PRO A 347 -5.33 18.98 15.79
C PRO A 347 -5.03 18.34 14.44
N VAL A 348 -4.82 19.18 13.43
CA VAL A 348 -4.33 18.75 12.12
C VAL A 348 -2.96 18.10 12.28
N SER A 349 -2.76 16.93 11.68
CA SER A 349 -1.54 16.14 11.82
C SER A 349 -1.13 15.46 10.51
N GLY A 350 0.03 14.78 10.54
CA GLY A 350 0.54 14.01 9.40
C GLY A 350 0.87 14.89 8.19
N LEU A 351 0.51 14.42 7.00
CA LEU A 351 0.82 15.11 5.75
C LEU A 351 0.04 16.42 5.58
N ARG A 352 -1.16 16.53 6.16
CA ARG A 352 -1.91 17.79 6.17
C ARG A 352 -1.17 18.89 6.94
N ASP A 353 -0.59 18.53 8.09
CA ASP A 353 0.22 19.45 8.91
C ASP A 353 1.54 19.83 8.21
N LEU A 354 2.19 18.87 7.54
CA LEU A 354 3.38 19.15 6.72
C LEU A 354 3.05 20.16 5.61
N MET A 355 1.94 19.96 4.90
CA MET A 355 1.58 20.82 3.77
C MET A 355 1.11 22.21 4.19
N LEU A 356 0.67 22.42 5.44
CA LEU A 356 0.47 23.77 5.97
C LEU A 356 1.77 24.59 6.01
N SER A 357 2.91 23.92 6.15
CA SER A 357 4.23 24.57 6.22
C SER A 357 4.85 24.83 4.85
N TYR A 358 4.49 24.06 3.83
CA TYR A 358 5.17 24.06 2.53
C TYR A 358 4.26 24.33 1.32
N GLY A 359 2.95 24.23 1.47
CA GLY A 359 1.99 24.45 0.39
C GLY A 359 1.70 25.93 0.14
N THR A 360 1.36 26.27 -1.10
CA THR A 360 0.92 27.63 -1.43
C THR A 360 -0.48 27.94 -0.88
N PRO A 361 -0.79 29.21 -0.53
CA PRO A 361 -2.08 29.58 0.04
C PRO A 361 -3.29 29.22 -0.84
N GLU A 362 -3.17 29.34 -2.16
CA GLU A 362 -4.23 29.02 -3.12
C GLU A 362 -4.56 27.51 -3.11
N ILE A 363 -3.52 26.70 -2.94
CA ILE A 363 -3.62 25.25 -2.97
C ILE A 363 -4.10 24.74 -1.61
N LEU A 364 -3.59 25.29 -0.51
CA LEU A 364 -4.15 25.06 0.81
C LEU A 364 -5.64 25.42 0.87
N LYS A 365 -6.07 26.51 0.21
CA LYS A 365 -7.49 26.87 0.13
C LYS A 365 -8.30 25.78 -0.57
N ALA A 366 -7.88 25.31 -1.75
CA ALA A 366 -8.56 24.23 -2.47
C ALA A 366 -8.57 22.91 -1.67
N TYR A 367 -7.44 22.53 -1.05
CA TYR A 367 -7.31 21.31 -0.26
C TYR A 367 -8.11 21.34 1.05
N VAL A 368 -8.17 22.51 1.70
CA VAL A 368 -9.04 22.73 2.87
C VAL A 368 -10.50 22.67 2.46
N PHE A 369 -10.91 23.30 1.34
CA PHE A 369 -12.31 23.28 0.90
C PHE A 369 -12.80 21.91 0.39
N ASP A 370 -11.96 21.16 -0.33
CA ASP A 370 -12.34 19.88 -0.94
C ASP A 370 -11.98 18.65 -0.08
N ASP A 371 -11.32 18.84 1.07
CA ASP A 371 -10.80 17.80 1.99
C ASP A 371 -10.04 16.66 1.27
N VAL A 372 -9.21 17.05 0.29
CA VAL A 372 -8.42 16.11 -0.51
C VAL A 372 -7.10 15.81 0.20
N THR A 373 -6.68 14.54 0.18
CA THR A 373 -5.41 14.11 0.76
C THR A 373 -4.25 14.25 -0.23
N PHE A 374 -3.14 14.77 0.28
CA PHE A 374 -1.86 14.76 -0.42
C PHE A 374 -1.32 13.32 -0.52
N THR A 375 -0.49 13.06 -1.52
CA THR A 375 0.09 11.73 -1.74
C THR A 375 1.51 11.66 -1.20
N MET A 376 1.95 10.47 -0.77
CA MET A 376 3.38 10.15 -0.57
C MET A 376 4.07 10.83 0.61
N GLY A 377 3.37 10.99 1.74
CA GLY A 377 3.94 11.55 2.97
C GLY A 377 4.70 10.56 3.85
N ASN A 378 4.70 9.26 3.53
CA ASN A 378 5.19 8.20 4.42
C ASN A 378 6.64 8.35 4.86
N MET A 379 7.55 8.76 3.97
CA MET A 379 8.95 9.00 4.35
C MET A 379 9.19 10.45 4.79
N ALA A 380 8.39 11.39 4.27
CA ALA A 380 8.54 12.82 4.52
C ALA A 380 8.09 13.21 5.93
N VAL A 381 6.94 12.72 6.39
CA VAL A 381 6.36 13.10 7.69
C VAL A 381 7.26 12.73 8.89
N PRO A 382 7.87 11.53 8.96
CA PRO A 382 8.78 11.21 10.07
C PRO A 382 10.05 12.05 10.06
N VAL A 383 10.57 12.40 8.88
CA VAL A 383 11.73 13.30 8.77
C VAL A 383 11.35 14.73 9.13
N TYR A 384 10.14 15.17 8.78
CA TYR A 384 9.59 16.45 9.20
C TYR A 384 9.47 16.56 10.73
N TRP A 385 9.16 15.47 11.42
CA TRP A 385 9.10 15.45 12.88
C TRP A 385 10.45 15.38 13.57
N PHE A 386 11.42 14.63 13.03
CA PHE A 386 12.61 14.24 13.79
C PHE A 386 13.95 14.44 13.08
N GLY A 387 13.97 14.95 11.85
CA GLY A 387 15.15 14.93 10.99
C GLY A 387 15.49 13.51 10.51
N TYR A 388 16.65 13.33 9.86
CA TYR A 388 16.97 12.06 9.21
C TYR A 388 17.12 10.89 10.18
N ALA A 389 17.88 11.06 11.28
CA ALA A 389 18.17 9.97 12.20
C ALA A 389 16.91 9.49 12.95
N GLY A 390 16.13 10.42 13.50
CA GLY A 390 14.88 10.08 14.18
C GLY A 390 13.78 9.62 13.22
N GLY A 391 13.73 10.19 12.02
CA GLY A 391 12.83 9.73 10.95
C GLY A 391 13.13 8.29 10.56
N ALA A 392 14.41 7.92 10.43
CA ALA A 392 14.82 6.56 10.09
C ALA A 392 14.42 5.55 11.17
N LEU A 393 14.55 5.92 12.45
CA LEU A 393 14.11 5.09 13.57
C LEU A 393 12.58 4.88 13.56
N PHE A 394 11.82 5.94 13.31
CA PHE A 394 10.36 5.86 13.21
C PHE A 394 9.91 5.02 12.00
N ILE A 395 10.61 5.16 10.86
CA ILE A 395 10.38 4.37 9.65
C ILE A 395 10.75 2.89 9.87
N ALA A 396 11.81 2.60 10.62
CA ALA A 396 12.16 1.24 11.03
C ALA A 396 11.05 0.60 11.88
N LEU A 397 10.52 1.33 12.86
CA LEU A 397 9.41 0.88 13.71
C LEU A 397 8.15 0.59 12.88
N THR A 398 7.75 1.53 12.03
CA THR A 398 6.53 1.40 11.20
C THR A 398 6.70 0.31 10.14
N GLY A 399 7.91 0.14 9.59
CA GLY A 399 8.28 -1.00 8.76
C GLY A 399 8.07 -2.34 9.47
N ALA A 400 8.56 -2.47 10.70
CA ALA A 400 8.35 -3.68 11.50
C ALA A 400 6.86 -3.96 11.74
N ILE A 401 6.07 -2.94 12.10
CA ILE A 401 4.61 -3.07 12.30
C ILE A 401 3.93 -3.52 11.00
N TYR A 402 4.28 -2.91 9.86
CA TYR A 402 3.71 -3.26 8.56
C TYR A 402 4.08 -4.70 8.14
N GLY A 403 5.31 -5.14 8.44
CA GLY A 403 5.74 -6.53 8.24
C GLY A 403 4.93 -7.53 9.07
N VAL A 404 4.66 -7.22 10.35
CA VAL A 404 3.79 -8.03 11.21
C VAL A 404 2.37 -8.06 10.66
N ALA A 405 1.79 -6.92 10.32
CA ALA A 405 0.43 -6.85 9.76
C ALA A 405 0.29 -7.67 8.47
N SER A 406 1.28 -7.58 7.59
CA SER A 406 1.36 -8.34 6.34
C SER A 406 1.43 -9.85 6.58
N ALA A 407 2.28 -10.29 7.51
CA ALA A 407 2.39 -11.71 7.88
C ALA A 407 1.09 -12.24 8.52
N MET A 408 0.49 -11.44 9.41
CA MET A 408 -0.77 -11.77 10.07
C MET A 408 -1.94 -11.88 9.08
N LEU A 409 -2.02 -10.99 8.09
CA LEU A 409 -3.04 -11.06 7.03
C LEU A 409 -2.98 -12.40 6.30
N ILE A 410 -1.77 -12.84 5.90
CA ILE A 410 -1.58 -14.13 5.23
C ILE A 410 -1.91 -15.30 6.15
N LEU A 411 -1.46 -15.27 7.41
CA LEU A 411 -1.79 -16.30 8.40
C LEU A 411 -3.30 -16.45 8.60
N VAL A 412 -4.02 -15.33 8.71
CA VAL A 412 -5.48 -15.31 8.86
C VAL A 412 -6.17 -15.76 7.57
N ALA A 413 -5.69 -15.38 6.39
CA ALA A 413 -6.22 -15.90 5.12
C ALA A 413 -6.08 -17.43 4.99
N MET A 414 -4.98 -17.99 5.52
CA MET A 414 -4.76 -19.44 5.51
C MET A 414 -5.59 -20.18 6.57
N ARG A 415 -5.67 -19.64 7.79
CA ARG A 415 -6.13 -20.39 8.98
C ARG A 415 -7.38 -19.82 9.65
N GLY A 416 -7.63 -18.51 9.52
CA GLY A 416 -8.70 -17.80 10.20
C GLY A 416 -10.08 -17.97 9.57
N GLY A 417 -11.10 -17.51 10.28
CA GLY A 417 -12.46 -17.37 9.77
C GLY A 417 -12.68 -16.05 9.03
N VAL A 418 -13.84 -15.91 8.38
CA VAL A 418 -14.23 -14.70 7.62
C VAL A 418 -14.21 -13.43 8.48
N VAL A 419 -14.66 -13.52 9.75
CA VAL A 419 -14.69 -12.38 10.68
C VAL A 419 -13.28 -11.92 11.06
N MET A 420 -12.40 -12.86 11.40
CA MET A 420 -11.00 -12.53 11.71
C MET A 420 -10.29 -11.96 10.47
N LEU A 421 -10.60 -12.46 9.27
CA LEU A 421 -10.10 -11.90 8.02
C LEU A 421 -10.56 -10.45 7.83
N TRP A 422 -11.83 -10.16 8.12
CA TRP A 422 -12.35 -8.79 8.07
C TRP A 422 -11.60 -7.86 9.03
N LEU A 423 -11.43 -8.25 10.29
CA LEU A 423 -10.69 -7.46 11.29
C LEU A 423 -9.22 -7.26 10.89
N ALA A 424 -8.53 -8.34 10.50
CA ALA A 424 -7.14 -8.28 10.07
C ALA A 424 -6.96 -7.41 8.81
N THR A 425 -7.91 -7.48 7.87
CA THR A 425 -7.87 -6.66 6.66
C THR A 425 -8.13 -5.18 6.96
N LYS A 426 -8.97 -4.85 7.95
CA LYS A 426 -9.16 -3.45 8.38
C LYS A 426 -7.88 -2.87 8.97
N ILE A 427 -7.23 -3.60 9.88
CA ILE A 427 -5.96 -3.18 10.47
C ILE A 427 -4.88 -3.04 9.39
N PHE A 428 -4.80 -4.00 8.47
CA PHE A 428 -3.88 -3.93 7.33
C PHE A 428 -4.16 -2.72 6.44
N ALA A 429 -5.42 -2.47 6.06
CA ALA A 429 -5.81 -1.33 5.22
C ALA A 429 -5.42 0.01 5.85
N TYR A 430 -5.59 0.17 7.17
CA TYR A 430 -5.16 1.37 7.88
C TYR A 430 -3.63 1.50 7.92
N ALA A 431 -2.91 0.39 8.13
CA ALA A 431 -1.46 0.41 8.05
C ALA A 431 -0.99 0.80 6.62
N THR A 432 -1.64 0.27 5.59
CA THR A 432 -1.34 0.61 4.19
C THR A 432 -1.63 2.08 3.89
N TYR A 433 -2.74 2.62 4.40
CA TYR A 433 -3.09 4.03 4.23
C TYR A 433 -2.05 4.95 4.89
N ALA A 434 -1.65 4.65 6.14
CA ALA A 434 -0.55 5.37 6.79
C ALA A 434 0.75 5.30 5.98
N MET A 435 1.09 4.14 5.42
CA MET A 435 2.29 3.96 4.60
C MET A 435 2.19 4.58 3.21
N GLN A 436 1.00 4.93 2.73
CA GLN A 436 0.80 5.60 1.44
C GLN A 436 0.82 7.12 1.61
N GLN A 437 0.07 7.62 2.58
CA GLN A 437 -0.19 9.06 2.71
C GLN A 437 0.65 9.73 3.80
N GLY A 438 1.36 8.98 4.64
CA GLY A 438 2.01 9.56 5.82
C GLY A 438 1.01 9.98 6.90
N ASP A 439 -0.24 9.55 6.80
CA ASP A 439 -1.26 9.75 7.82
C ASP A 439 -1.15 8.65 8.89
N TYR A 440 -0.17 8.79 9.76
CA TYR A 440 0.10 7.84 10.84
C TYR A 440 -1.00 7.79 11.91
N TRP A 441 -1.96 8.72 11.91
CA TRP A 441 -3.12 8.65 12.81
C TRP A 441 -3.94 7.40 12.49
N THR A 442 -4.05 7.03 11.21
CA THR A 442 -4.73 5.79 10.83
C THR A 442 -4.03 4.54 11.37
N LEU A 443 -2.72 4.56 11.63
CA LEU A 443 -2.02 3.41 12.21
C LEU A 443 -2.09 3.38 13.74
N PHE A 444 -1.96 4.54 14.40
CA PHE A 444 -1.79 4.62 15.86
C PHE A 444 -3.01 5.18 16.62
N GLY A 445 -4.02 5.67 15.91
CA GLY A 445 -5.19 6.31 16.51
C GLY A 445 -6.10 5.34 17.27
N ALA A 446 -6.95 5.90 18.14
CA ALA A 446 -7.88 5.16 18.99
C ALA A 446 -8.76 4.17 18.20
N ARG A 447 -9.18 4.55 16.99
CA ARG A 447 -9.95 3.69 16.08
C ARG A 447 -9.21 2.39 15.75
N THR A 448 -7.93 2.46 15.42
CA THR A 448 -7.14 1.28 15.02
C THR A 448 -6.81 0.40 16.21
N LEU A 449 -6.50 1.01 17.36
CA LEU A 449 -6.33 0.29 18.62
C LEU A 449 -7.62 -0.45 19.04
N PHE A 450 -8.79 0.15 18.81
CA PHE A 450 -10.07 -0.50 19.05
C PHE A 450 -10.27 -1.74 18.15
N TYR A 451 -10.01 -1.64 16.84
CA TYR A 451 -10.07 -2.80 15.95
C TYR A 451 -9.06 -3.89 16.34
N LEU A 452 -7.85 -3.50 16.75
CA LEU A 452 -6.84 -4.43 17.24
C LEU A 452 -7.29 -5.15 18.52
N ALA A 453 -7.90 -4.44 19.47
CA ALA A 453 -8.45 -5.04 20.67
C ALA A 453 -9.56 -6.05 20.35
N ILE A 454 -10.49 -5.72 19.44
CA ILE A 454 -11.52 -6.66 18.98
C ILE A 454 -10.89 -7.88 18.31
N ALA A 455 -9.87 -7.69 17.46
CA ALA A 455 -9.18 -8.79 16.79
C ALA A 455 -8.51 -9.74 17.79
N LEU A 456 -7.84 -9.20 18.82
CA LEU A 456 -7.20 -10.00 19.86
C LEU A 456 -8.23 -10.77 20.70
N ILE A 457 -9.32 -10.11 21.12
CA ILE A 457 -10.41 -10.76 21.86
C ILE A 457 -11.03 -11.87 21.01
N TRP A 458 -11.35 -11.60 19.75
CA TRP A 458 -11.91 -12.59 18.83
C TRP A 458 -10.99 -13.79 18.64
N TRP A 459 -9.69 -13.52 18.44
CA TRP A 459 -8.67 -14.56 18.31
C TRP A 459 -8.64 -15.49 19.52
N HIS A 460 -8.56 -14.94 20.74
CA HIS A 460 -8.48 -15.73 21.96
C HIS A 460 -9.79 -16.43 22.34
N CYS A 461 -10.94 -15.78 22.14
CA CYS A 461 -12.23 -16.32 22.55
C CYS A 461 -12.82 -17.33 21.55
N VAL A 462 -12.60 -17.14 20.25
CA VAL A 462 -13.28 -17.91 19.19
C VAL A 462 -12.28 -18.79 18.42
N ASP A 463 -11.28 -18.18 17.78
CA ASP A 463 -10.43 -18.90 16.82
C ASP A 463 -9.45 -19.86 17.52
N ALA A 464 -8.82 -19.45 18.63
CA ALA A 464 -7.91 -20.31 19.39
C ALA A 464 -8.59 -21.59 19.92
N ARG A 465 -9.86 -21.48 20.34
CA ARG A 465 -10.67 -22.61 20.81
C ARG A 465 -11.02 -23.57 19.67
N ARG A 466 -11.34 -23.04 18.48
CA ARG A 466 -11.61 -23.85 17.28
C ARG A 466 -10.38 -24.60 16.80
N VAL A 467 -9.21 -23.96 16.82
CA VAL A 467 -7.94 -24.60 16.46
C VAL A 467 -7.61 -25.76 17.40
N HIS A 468 -7.80 -25.60 18.72
CA HIS A 468 -7.63 -26.68 19.69
C HIS A 468 -8.63 -27.83 19.48
N ALA A 469 -9.89 -27.52 19.22
CA ALA A 469 -10.91 -28.54 18.96
C ALA A 469 -10.65 -29.34 17.69
N ASP A 470 -10.14 -28.68 16.63
CA ASP A 470 -9.74 -29.34 15.39
C ASP A 470 -8.51 -30.24 15.61
N ALA A 471 -7.50 -29.78 16.36
CA ALA A 471 -6.29 -30.56 16.67
C ALA A 471 -6.60 -31.82 17.50
N MET A 472 -7.51 -31.74 18.46
CA MET A 472 -7.99 -32.91 19.21
C MET A 472 -8.78 -33.89 18.34
N ARG A 473 -9.50 -33.42 17.33
CA ARG A 473 -10.23 -34.29 16.37
C ARG A 473 -9.30 -34.97 15.37
N THR A 474 -8.17 -34.35 15.02
CA THR A 474 -7.21 -34.91 14.06
C THR A 474 -6.08 -35.73 14.70
N GLY A 475 -6.04 -35.84 16.04
CA GLY A 475 -5.05 -36.65 16.76
C GLY A 475 -3.62 -36.11 16.68
N THR A 476 -3.46 -34.82 16.41
CA THR A 476 -2.16 -34.14 16.32
C THR A 476 -2.06 -33.13 17.46
N SER A 477 -1.62 -33.58 18.63
CA SER A 477 -1.18 -32.71 19.74
C SER A 477 0.31 -32.45 19.66
#